data_AF-A0A3D0FQQ1-F1
#
_entry.id   AF-A0A3D0FQQ1-F1
#
_cell.length_a   1.000
_cell.length_b   1.000
_cell.length_c   1.000
_cell.angle_alpha   90.00
_cell.angle_beta   90.00
_cell.angle_gamma   90.00
#
_symmetry.space_group_name_H-M   'P 1'
#
loop_
_entity.id
_entity.type
_entity.pdbx_description
1 polymer ?
#
loop_
_entity_poly.entity_id
_entity_poly.type
_entity_poly.pdbx_seq_one_letter_code
_entity_poly.pdbx_strand_id
1 'polypeptide(L)'
;MKNKRLFYTRLLVLSSLSIFVLSCSKDDNPPSEPEEELSLQFNPSTDNIILRHEFRAAWLTTVGNYDWPVRGASAASQSAALVSIIEQLKNLNFNVILFHVRPTSDAFYRSNLVPWSYYLTGTQGVDPGFDPLAVAIEEAHKRGMEVHAWLNPYRIGSTSITLASNHPAVLHPEWCIVYENNRYLDPGLPAVKTHLREVVTEIIHNYNVDGIHFDDYFYPAGAKSATNPFGFNDQATYNTYGGGKNLDAWREANVDEMVQDIGNTVKSLNPKVLYGISPQGKQENSMTVYADAQSWLQQRLVDYLAPQIYWQIGHPTADFATVLSYWNANANGVPIIPGIAAYKFGDPTYPAYTLSEFLNEISLSRSYASVAGNCWFRVAHIFNPALSSYIAGTIYHYKSLVPKMGSDSSTPVPAAPEVSVTIKAVTWNYVPNATSYAVYELERIGKSSKWNANCRQIGTSLTFQGNSGKNYFVIAVNGREKSLISNIVYIP
;
A
#
# COMPACT_ATOMS: atom_id res chain seq x y z
N MET A 1 29.50 64.89 -12.98
CA MET A 1 28.38 65.63 -13.59
C MET A 1 28.35 65.36 -15.09
N LYS A 2 27.14 65.14 -15.61
CA LYS A 2 26.68 64.75 -16.95
C LYS A 2 27.42 65.32 -18.19
N ASN A 3 27.34 64.49 -19.25
CA ASN A 3 26.94 64.79 -20.64
C ASN A 3 27.98 65.02 -21.76
N LYS A 4 27.86 64.15 -22.80
CA LYS A 4 27.70 64.44 -24.26
C LYS A 4 28.95 64.97 -25.00
N ARG A 5 29.21 64.69 -26.29
CA ARG A 5 28.38 64.33 -27.46
C ARG A 5 29.30 63.89 -28.63
N LEU A 6 28.86 62.89 -29.38
CA LEU A 6 28.87 62.70 -30.86
C LEU A 6 29.84 63.50 -31.77
N PHE A 7 30.47 62.82 -32.73
CA PHE A 7 30.49 63.24 -34.16
C PHE A 7 30.62 62.03 -35.12
N TYR A 8 29.86 62.09 -36.22
CA TYR A 8 29.69 61.11 -37.31
C TYR A 8 30.90 61.09 -38.28
N THR A 9 31.04 60.06 -39.13
CA THR A 9 30.85 60.09 -40.62
C THR A 9 31.19 58.72 -41.27
N ARG A 10 30.39 58.29 -42.27
CA ARG A 10 30.53 57.09 -43.12
C ARG A 10 31.36 57.38 -44.38
N LEU A 11 32.05 56.38 -44.96
CA LEU A 11 32.22 56.03 -46.40
C LEU A 11 33.24 54.86 -46.49
N LEU A 12 32.94 53.61 -46.87
CA LEU A 12 32.58 52.94 -48.15
C LEU A 12 33.72 52.78 -49.21
N VAL A 13 34.04 51.50 -49.50
CA VAL A 13 34.45 50.85 -50.78
C VAL A 13 35.92 50.37 -51.01
N LEU A 14 36.03 49.03 -51.07
CA LEU A 14 36.86 48.06 -51.85
C LEU A 14 38.23 48.43 -52.46
N SER A 15 39.21 47.53 -52.29
CA SER A 15 39.74 46.65 -53.39
C SER A 15 40.83 45.64 -52.93
N SER A 16 40.65 44.39 -53.38
CA SER A 16 41.59 43.28 -53.71
C SER A 16 43.11 43.37 -53.42
N LEU A 17 43.73 42.29 -52.89
CA LEU A 17 44.40 41.19 -53.62
C LEU A 17 45.23 40.30 -52.66
N SER A 18 45.26 38.99 -52.94
CA SER A 18 45.80 37.87 -52.15
C SER A 18 47.33 37.79 -52.05
N ILE A 19 47.86 37.29 -50.91
CA ILE A 19 49.12 36.51 -50.85
C ILE A 19 48.96 35.37 -49.83
N PHE A 20 49.25 34.15 -50.32
CA PHE A 20 49.37 32.88 -49.60
C PHE A 20 50.55 32.86 -48.62
N VAL A 21 50.35 32.31 -47.42
CA VAL A 21 51.39 31.52 -46.73
C VAL A 21 50.72 30.31 -46.08
N LEU A 22 51.03 29.13 -46.62
CA LEU A 22 50.80 27.83 -45.99
C LEU A 22 51.71 27.69 -44.77
N SER A 23 51.14 27.35 -43.62
CA SER A 23 51.89 26.77 -42.50
C SER A 23 51.13 25.55 -42.00
N CYS A 24 51.79 24.39 -42.07
CA CYS A 24 51.32 23.11 -41.58
C CYS A 24 51.14 23.13 -40.06
N SER A 25 49.95 22.81 -39.57
CA SER A 25 49.78 22.14 -38.28
C SER A 25 48.88 20.93 -38.51
N LYS A 26 49.49 19.75 -38.60
CA LYS A 26 48.78 18.49 -38.38
C LYS A 26 48.41 18.47 -36.90
N ASP A 27 47.15 18.72 -36.59
CA ASP A 27 46.56 18.29 -35.32
C ASP A 27 46.29 16.79 -35.46
N ASP A 28 47.32 15.97 -35.22
CA ASP A 28 47.16 14.54 -34.97
C ASP A 28 46.53 14.39 -33.58
N ASN A 29 45.21 14.60 -33.49
CA ASN A 29 44.46 14.10 -32.34
C ASN A 29 44.60 12.57 -32.36
N PRO A 30 45.10 11.93 -31.29
CA PRO A 30 45.08 10.47 -31.21
C PRO A 30 43.62 10.01 -31.40
N PRO A 31 43.37 8.90 -32.10
CA PRO A 31 42.04 8.36 -32.21
C PRO A 31 41.52 8.17 -30.78
N SER A 32 40.36 8.76 -30.47
CA SER A 32 39.64 8.43 -29.25
C SER A 32 39.57 6.92 -29.15
N GLU A 33 40.02 6.33 -28.03
CA GLU A 33 39.82 4.91 -27.77
C GLU A 33 38.36 4.57 -28.09
N PRO A 34 38.07 3.49 -28.83
CA PRO A 34 36.70 3.14 -29.16
C PRO A 34 35.93 3.03 -27.85
N GLU A 35 34.91 3.86 -27.67
CA GLU A 35 33.97 3.68 -26.55
C GLU A 35 33.45 2.25 -26.67
N GLU A 36 33.77 1.41 -25.69
CA GLU A 36 33.35 0.01 -25.67
C GLU A 36 31.81 -0.01 -25.72
N GLU A 37 31.24 -0.33 -26.89
CA GLU A 37 29.79 -0.43 -27.02
C GLU A 37 29.31 -1.59 -26.14
N LEU A 38 28.55 -1.25 -25.11
CA LEU A 38 28.00 -2.24 -24.21
C LEU A 38 27.05 -3.16 -24.96
N SER A 39 27.21 -4.47 -24.76
CA SER A 39 26.31 -5.47 -25.32
C SER A 39 24.86 -5.18 -24.96
N LEU A 40 23.99 -5.22 -25.98
CA LEU A 40 22.54 -5.16 -25.84
C LEU A 40 21.97 -6.43 -25.18
N GLN A 41 22.72 -7.53 -25.18
CA GLN A 41 22.32 -8.78 -24.55
C GLN A 41 22.77 -8.82 -23.10
N PHE A 42 21.89 -9.30 -22.23
CA PHE A 42 22.21 -9.54 -20.83
C PHE A 42 23.23 -10.68 -20.70
N ASN A 43 24.31 -10.45 -19.93
CA ASN A 43 25.30 -11.48 -19.65
C ASN A 43 25.19 -11.97 -18.20
N PRO A 44 24.71 -13.20 -17.92
CA PRO A 44 24.54 -13.71 -16.56
C PRO A 44 25.84 -13.84 -15.75
N SER A 45 27.02 -13.81 -16.39
CA SER A 45 28.30 -13.88 -15.68
C SER A 45 28.80 -12.53 -15.16
N THR A 46 28.33 -11.42 -15.73
CA THR A 46 28.84 -10.07 -15.41
C THR A 46 27.74 -9.09 -15.02
N ASP A 47 26.51 -9.30 -15.49
CA ASP A 47 25.37 -8.43 -15.26
C ASP A 47 24.53 -8.87 -14.06
N ASN A 48 23.90 -7.90 -13.40
CA ASN A 48 23.06 -8.10 -12.22
C ASN A 48 21.66 -7.53 -12.45
N ILE A 49 20.63 -8.29 -12.06
CA ILE A 49 19.23 -7.87 -12.15
C ILE A 49 18.79 -7.22 -10.84
N ILE A 50 18.18 -6.05 -10.96
CA ILE A 50 17.44 -5.38 -9.90
C ILE A 50 15.95 -5.69 -10.11
N LEU A 51 15.46 -6.68 -9.37
CA LEU A 51 14.05 -7.06 -9.35
C LEU A 51 13.39 -6.49 -8.08
N ARG A 52 12.30 -5.76 -8.26
CA ARG A 52 11.52 -5.18 -7.16
C ARG A 52 10.08 -5.65 -7.26
N HIS A 53 9.58 -6.17 -6.14
CA HIS A 53 8.17 -6.42 -5.90
C HIS A 53 7.69 -5.39 -4.88
N GLU A 54 6.47 -4.91 -5.03
CA GLU A 54 5.97 -3.78 -4.26
C GLU A 54 4.52 -4.02 -3.88
N PHE A 55 4.22 -3.92 -2.60
CA PHE A 55 2.87 -3.86 -2.08
C PHE A 55 2.31 -2.46 -2.40
N ARG A 56 1.35 -2.38 -3.32
CA ARG A 56 0.78 -1.12 -3.81
C ARG A 56 -0.68 -1.10 -3.44
N ALA A 57 -0.95 -0.57 -2.26
CA ALA A 57 -2.26 -0.57 -1.66
C ALA A 57 -2.98 0.77 -1.77
N ALA A 58 -4.30 0.71 -1.79
CA ALA A 58 -5.18 1.86 -1.61
C ALA A 58 -6.24 1.54 -0.54
N TRP A 59 -6.45 2.48 0.38
CA TRP A 59 -7.56 2.39 1.35
C TRP A 59 -8.88 2.78 0.69
N LEU A 60 -9.82 1.82 0.65
CA LEU A 60 -11.19 2.03 0.19
C LEU A 60 -12.09 2.25 1.40
N THR A 61 -12.34 3.52 1.70
CA THR A 61 -12.96 4.00 2.94
C THR A 61 -14.48 4.05 2.82
N THR A 62 -15.16 3.32 3.71
CA THR A 62 -16.63 3.25 3.75
C THR A 62 -17.28 4.15 4.79
N VAL A 63 -16.60 4.39 5.91
CA VAL A 63 -17.06 5.33 6.94
C VAL A 63 -17.27 6.72 6.32
N GLY A 64 -18.38 7.37 6.65
CA GLY A 64 -18.75 8.66 6.09
C GLY A 64 -19.11 8.64 4.60
N ASN A 65 -19.22 7.45 3.98
CA ASN A 65 -19.36 7.29 2.53
C ASN A 65 -18.23 8.00 1.75
N TYR A 66 -17.03 8.05 2.33
CA TYR A 66 -15.93 8.87 1.85
C TYR A 66 -15.42 8.48 0.46
N ASP A 67 -15.21 7.19 0.20
CA ASP A 67 -14.85 6.67 -1.13
C ASP A 67 -16.02 5.94 -1.78
N TRP A 68 -16.70 5.09 -1.01
CA TRP A 68 -17.79 4.24 -1.48
C TRP A 68 -18.62 3.76 -0.28
N PRO A 69 -19.94 3.50 -0.41
CA PRO A 69 -20.80 3.70 -1.58
C PRO A 69 -21.50 5.05 -1.56
N VAL A 70 -22.24 5.37 -2.63
CA VAL A 70 -23.36 6.31 -2.54
C VAL A 70 -24.47 5.64 -1.72
N ARG A 71 -24.68 6.13 -0.50
CA ARG A 71 -25.65 5.59 0.45
C ARG A 71 -27.07 5.60 -0.12
N GLY A 72 -27.79 4.49 0.02
CA GLY A 72 -29.17 4.34 -0.46
C GLY A 72 -29.32 4.11 -1.97
N ALA A 73 -28.22 4.11 -2.75
CA ALA A 73 -28.25 3.67 -4.13
C ALA A 73 -28.59 2.16 -4.22
N SER A 74 -29.12 1.72 -5.37
CA SER A 74 -29.49 0.31 -5.57
C SER A 74 -28.28 -0.63 -5.44
N ALA A 75 -28.53 -1.89 -5.06
CA ALA A 75 -27.52 -2.95 -5.03
C ALA A 75 -26.69 -3.02 -6.32
N ALA A 76 -27.37 -2.95 -7.48
CA ALA A 76 -26.72 -2.98 -8.79
C ALA A 76 -25.81 -1.76 -9.00
N SER A 77 -26.25 -0.56 -8.61
CA SER A 77 -25.46 0.67 -8.72
C SER A 77 -24.25 0.66 -7.79
N GLN A 78 -24.42 0.24 -6.54
CA GLN A 78 -23.31 0.15 -5.57
C GLN A 78 -22.29 -0.90 -5.99
N SER A 79 -22.75 -2.08 -6.43
CA SER A 79 -21.90 -3.13 -6.99
C SER A 79 -21.11 -2.62 -8.21
N ALA A 80 -21.77 -2.04 -9.20
CA ALA A 80 -21.10 -1.49 -10.39
C ALA A 80 -20.07 -0.40 -10.04
N ALA A 81 -20.37 0.46 -9.07
CA ALA A 81 -19.43 1.47 -8.58
C ALA A 81 -18.21 0.84 -7.91
N LEU A 82 -18.40 -0.22 -7.10
CA LEU A 82 -17.31 -0.95 -6.47
C LEU A 82 -16.39 -1.61 -7.51
N VAL A 83 -16.97 -2.28 -8.51
CA VAL A 83 -16.20 -2.89 -9.62
C VAL A 83 -15.42 -1.83 -10.40
N SER A 84 -16.04 -0.68 -10.67
CA SER A 84 -15.37 0.44 -11.36
C SER A 84 -14.17 0.99 -10.58
N ILE A 85 -14.25 1.07 -9.25
CA ILE A 85 -13.12 1.45 -8.40
C ILE A 85 -11.97 0.45 -8.53
N ILE A 86 -12.28 -0.85 -8.44
CA ILE A 86 -11.29 -1.94 -8.56
C ILE A 86 -10.60 -1.89 -9.93
N GLU A 87 -11.37 -1.73 -11.00
CA GLU A 87 -10.86 -1.59 -12.37
C GLU A 87 -9.93 -0.39 -12.52
N GLN A 88 -10.31 0.76 -11.98
CA GLN A 88 -9.47 1.97 -12.01
C GLN A 88 -8.16 1.78 -11.25
N LEU A 89 -8.20 1.21 -10.04
CA LEU A 89 -6.98 0.90 -9.29
C LEU A 89 -6.07 -0.09 -10.04
N LYS A 90 -6.65 -1.12 -10.68
CA LYS A 90 -5.90 -2.06 -11.53
C LYS A 90 -5.19 -1.35 -12.68
N ASN A 91 -5.85 -0.41 -13.35
CA ASN A 91 -5.31 0.36 -14.45
C ASN A 91 -4.19 1.32 -14.02
N LEU A 92 -4.16 1.69 -12.74
CA LEU A 92 -3.08 2.44 -12.11
C LEU A 92 -1.97 1.54 -11.52
N ASN A 93 -1.99 0.24 -11.81
CA ASN A 93 -1.04 -0.77 -11.33
C ASN A 93 -0.94 -0.90 -9.79
N PHE A 94 -2.02 -0.59 -9.07
CA PHE A 94 -2.21 -1.06 -7.70
C PHE A 94 -2.48 -2.57 -7.70
N ASN A 95 -2.09 -3.25 -6.63
CA ASN A 95 -2.23 -4.70 -6.50
C ASN A 95 -2.89 -5.15 -5.19
N VAL A 96 -3.18 -4.23 -4.27
CA VAL A 96 -3.91 -4.53 -3.03
C VAL A 96 -4.98 -3.47 -2.75
N ILE A 97 -6.15 -3.90 -2.28
CA ILE A 97 -7.23 -3.03 -1.78
C ILE A 97 -7.40 -3.30 -0.29
N LEU A 98 -7.28 -2.25 0.52
CA LEU A 98 -7.61 -2.30 1.95
C LEU A 98 -9.07 -1.86 2.08
N PHE A 99 -10.01 -2.81 2.04
CA PHE A 99 -11.44 -2.53 1.95
C PHE A 99 -12.07 -2.41 3.34
N HIS A 100 -12.60 -1.23 3.67
CA HIS A 100 -13.17 -0.95 4.99
C HIS A 100 -14.49 -1.70 5.20
N VAL A 101 -14.41 -2.94 5.70
CA VAL A 101 -15.57 -3.82 5.82
C VAL A 101 -16.32 -3.68 7.15
N ARG A 102 -15.66 -3.16 8.18
CA ARG A 102 -16.22 -2.92 9.51
C ARG A 102 -15.87 -1.50 10.01
N PRO A 103 -16.62 -0.46 9.63
CA PRO A 103 -16.33 0.90 10.05
C PRO A 103 -16.83 1.28 11.45
N THR A 104 -18.00 0.78 11.86
CA THR A 104 -18.70 1.23 13.08
C THR A 104 -19.41 0.07 13.77
N SER A 105 -18.66 -0.99 14.11
CA SER A 105 -19.18 -2.24 14.69
C SER A 105 -20.33 -2.87 13.88
N ASP A 106 -20.24 -2.73 12.57
CA ASP A 106 -21.20 -3.18 11.56
C ASP A 106 -20.46 -3.83 10.37
N ALA A 107 -21.20 -4.27 9.36
CA ALA A 107 -20.64 -5.05 8.26
C ALA A 107 -21.01 -4.53 6.87
N PHE A 108 -20.02 -4.58 5.98
CA PHE A 108 -20.15 -4.54 4.52
C PHE A 108 -20.07 -5.96 3.92
N TYR A 109 -20.56 -6.93 4.66
CA TYR A 109 -20.60 -8.34 4.33
C TYR A 109 -21.73 -9.00 5.11
N ARG A 110 -22.14 -10.21 4.73
CA ARG A 110 -23.15 -10.96 5.47
C ARG A 110 -22.55 -11.46 6.79
N SER A 111 -23.11 -11.02 7.90
CA SER A 111 -22.67 -11.41 9.24
C SER A 111 -23.84 -11.87 10.10
N ASN A 112 -23.58 -12.88 10.92
CA ASN A 112 -24.48 -13.29 12.01
C ASN A 112 -24.11 -12.61 13.35
N LEU A 113 -22.98 -11.91 13.41
CA LEU A 113 -22.41 -11.33 14.63
C LEU A 113 -22.64 -9.82 14.72
N VAL A 114 -22.69 -9.13 13.57
CA VAL A 114 -22.88 -7.68 13.49
C VAL A 114 -23.89 -7.29 12.41
N PRO A 115 -24.60 -6.16 12.58
CA PRO A 115 -25.60 -5.74 11.62
C PRO A 115 -24.96 -5.19 10.32
N TRP A 116 -25.75 -5.18 9.25
CA TRP A 116 -25.43 -4.43 8.03
C TRP A 116 -25.14 -2.96 8.33
N SER A 117 -24.16 -2.39 7.64
CA SER A 117 -23.73 -1.02 7.88
C SER A 117 -24.77 0.03 7.51
N TYR A 118 -24.89 1.05 8.36
CA TYR A 118 -25.66 2.27 8.10
C TYR A 118 -25.26 2.93 6.77
N TYR A 119 -23.97 2.86 6.39
CA TYR A 119 -23.43 3.53 5.22
C TYR A 119 -23.90 2.92 3.89
N LEU A 120 -24.47 1.71 3.90
CA LEU A 120 -25.03 1.09 2.70
C LEU A 120 -26.40 1.66 2.34
N THR A 121 -27.34 1.66 3.29
CA THR A 121 -28.78 1.91 3.04
C THR A 121 -29.29 3.19 3.70
N GLY A 122 -28.57 3.73 4.68
CA GLY A 122 -29.05 4.79 5.57
C GLY A 122 -29.80 4.28 6.81
N THR A 123 -29.91 2.97 7.01
CA THR A 123 -30.47 2.37 8.23
C THR A 123 -29.65 1.13 8.58
N GLN A 124 -29.06 1.10 9.78
CA GLN A 124 -28.25 -0.03 10.22
C GLN A 124 -29.10 -1.31 10.32
N GLY A 125 -28.53 -2.45 9.95
CA GLY A 125 -29.20 -3.76 9.98
C GLY A 125 -30.07 -4.06 8.76
N VAL A 126 -30.28 -3.11 7.85
CA VAL A 126 -31.03 -3.34 6.60
C VAL A 126 -30.11 -3.95 5.54
N ASP A 127 -30.50 -5.12 5.02
CA ASP A 127 -29.81 -5.80 3.93
C ASP A 127 -29.81 -4.93 2.65
N PRO A 128 -28.64 -4.63 2.07
CA PRO A 128 -28.54 -3.80 0.86
C PRO A 128 -28.95 -4.55 -0.42
N GLY A 129 -29.28 -5.84 -0.35
CA GLY A 129 -29.65 -6.70 -1.48
C GLY A 129 -28.48 -7.38 -2.19
N PHE A 130 -27.25 -7.26 -1.65
CA PHE A 130 -26.05 -7.92 -2.16
C PHE A 130 -24.97 -8.01 -1.06
N ASP A 131 -23.88 -8.73 -1.34
CA ASP A 131 -22.73 -8.86 -0.42
C ASP A 131 -21.52 -8.09 -0.97
N PRO A 132 -21.19 -6.90 -0.43
CA PRO A 132 -20.08 -6.09 -0.94
C PRO A 132 -18.71 -6.73 -0.85
N LEU A 133 -18.39 -7.43 0.25
CA LEU A 133 -17.08 -8.09 0.41
C LEU A 133 -16.93 -9.24 -0.59
N ALA A 134 -17.98 -10.04 -0.80
CA ALA A 134 -17.95 -11.08 -1.83
C ALA A 134 -17.68 -10.50 -3.23
N VAL A 135 -18.37 -9.42 -3.60
CA VAL A 135 -18.15 -8.73 -4.89
C VAL A 135 -16.73 -8.18 -4.99
N ALA A 136 -16.21 -7.53 -3.94
CA ALA A 136 -14.87 -6.99 -3.92
C ALA A 136 -13.82 -8.06 -4.18
N ILE A 137 -13.91 -9.19 -3.48
CA ILE A 137 -12.98 -10.32 -3.59
C ILE A 137 -13.03 -10.92 -5.00
N GLU A 138 -14.23 -11.25 -5.49
CA GLU A 138 -14.39 -11.87 -6.80
C GLU A 138 -13.80 -10.99 -7.91
N GLU A 139 -14.12 -9.69 -7.91
CA GLU A 139 -13.72 -8.77 -8.96
C GLU A 139 -12.25 -8.36 -8.86
N ALA A 140 -11.69 -8.27 -7.65
CA ALA A 140 -10.26 -8.05 -7.46
C ALA A 140 -9.43 -9.26 -7.88
N HIS A 141 -9.85 -10.48 -7.51
CA HIS A 141 -9.14 -11.72 -7.85
C HIS A 141 -9.13 -11.97 -9.35
N LYS A 142 -10.23 -11.70 -10.08
CA LYS A 142 -10.26 -11.71 -11.57
C LYS A 142 -9.19 -10.82 -12.20
N ARG A 143 -8.75 -9.78 -11.48
CA ARG A 143 -7.75 -8.80 -11.91
C ARG A 143 -6.37 -9.05 -11.29
N GLY A 144 -6.19 -10.14 -10.52
CA GLY A 144 -4.96 -10.44 -9.81
C GLY A 144 -4.59 -9.36 -8.79
N MET A 145 -5.58 -8.83 -8.07
CA MET A 145 -5.42 -7.92 -6.95
C MET A 145 -5.85 -8.61 -5.66
N GLU A 146 -5.16 -8.31 -4.57
CA GLU A 146 -5.50 -8.82 -3.23
C GLU A 146 -6.53 -7.90 -2.55
N VAL A 147 -7.41 -8.47 -1.74
CA VAL A 147 -8.35 -7.75 -0.87
C VAL A 147 -8.04 -8.07 0.58
N HIS A 148 -7.65 -7.03 1.32
CA HIS A 148 -7.53 -7.12 2.77
C HIS A 148 -8.78 -6.51 3.40
N ALA A 149 -9.48 -7.30 4.20
CA ALA A 149 -10.61 -6.81 4.99
C ALA A 149 -10.09 -5.86 6.07
N TRP A 150 -10.45 -4.58 5.98
CA TRP A 150 -10.10 -3.55 6.95
C TRP A 150 -11.20 -3.37 7.99
N LEU A 151 -10.84 -3.50 9.26
CA LEU A 151 -11.72 -3.40 10.42
C LEU A 151 -11.26 -2.28 11.35
N ASN A 152 -12.23 -1.51 11.83
CA ASN A 152 -12.09 -0.78 13.08
C ASN A 152 -12.46 -1.73 14.25
N PRO A 153 -11.62 -1.87 15.27
CA PRO A 153 -11.87 -2.81 16.36
C PRO A 153 -13.00 -2.29 17.27
N TYR A 154 -12.87 -1.08 17.79
CA TYR A 154 -13.65 -0.65 18.96
C TYR A 154 -14.74 0.37 18.67
N ARG A 155 -14.74 1.04 17.51
CA ARG A 155 -15.73 2.08 17.20
C ARG A 155 -17.12 1.47 17.03
N ILE A 156 -18.09 2.02 17.76
CA ILE A 156 -19.53 1.80 17.52
C ILE A 156 -20.14 3.01 16.77
N GLY A 157 -19.68 4.22 17.06
CA GLY A 157 -20.08 5.45 16.36
C GLY A 157 -20.80 6.47 17.25
N SER A 158 -21.33 7.53 16.65
CA SER A 158 -21.97 8.65 17.37
C SER A 158 -23.17 8.18 18.22
N THR A 159 -23.34 8.78 19.40
CA THR A 159 -24.51 8.53 20.26
C THR A 159 -25.83 8.95 19.63
N SER A 160 -25.79 9.80 18.59
CA SER A 160 -26.96 10.23 17.81
C SER A 160 -27.49 9.19 16.83
N ILE A 161 -26.74 8.12 16.54
CA ILE A 161 -27.18 7.05 15.64
C ILE A 161 -27.97 6.01 16.42
N THR A 162 -29.16 5.67 15.92
CA THR A 162 -29.96 4.55 16.43
C THR A 162 -29.34 3.24 15.96
N LEU A 163 -28.97 2.39 16.91
CA LEU A 163 -28.40 1.07 16.62
C LEU A 163 -29.50 0.06 16.27
N ALA A 164 -29.18 -0.88 15.39
CA ALA A 164 -30.05 -2.02 15.09
C ALA A 164 -30.29 -2.88 16.35
N SER A 165 -31.45 -3.54 16.45
CA SER A 165 -31.81 -4.35 17.63
C SER A 165 -30.87 -5.53 17.89
N ASN A 166 -30.21 -6.03 16.84
CA ASN A 166 -29.21 -7.09 16.91
C ASN A 166 -27.76 -6.57 17.02
N HIS A 167 -27.56 -5.27 17.23
CA HIS A 167 -26.21 -4.71 17.36
C HIS A 167 -25.52 -5.20 18.65
N PRO A 168 -24.21 -5.53 18.66
CA PRO A 168 -23.51 -6.01 19.85
C PRO A 168 -23.70 -5.12 21.08
N ALA A 169 -23.55 -3.81 20.93
CA ALA A 169 -23.77 -2.85 22.03
C ALA A 169 -25.24 -2.70 22.50
N VAL A 170 -26.22 -3.24 21.77
CA VAL A 170 -27.62 -3.32 22.22
C VAL A 170 -27.87 -4.64 22.96
N LEU A 171 -27.29 -5.73 22.47
CA LEU A 171 -27.36 -7.05 23.10
C LEU A 171 -26.53 -7.12 24.40
N HIS A 172 -25.41 -6.41 24.42
CA HIS A 172 -24.43 -6.34 25.50
C HIS A 172 -24.14 -4.87 25.84
N PRO A 173 -25.08 -4.16 26.48
CA PRO A 173 -24.89 -2.77 26.85
C PRO A 173 -23.68 -2.55 27.78
N GLU A 174 -23.30 -3.57 28.56
CA GLU A 174 -22.13 -3.56 29.42
C GLU A 174 -20.80 -3.52 28.66
N TRP A 175 -20.78 -3.80 27.35
CA TRP A 175 -19.58 -3.64 26.52
C TRP A 175 -19.35 -2.21 26.05
N CYS A 176 -20.35 -1.33 26.20
CA CYS A 176 -20.36 -0.02 25.57
C CYS A 176 -19.92 1.09 26.53
N ILE A 177 -18.87 1.81 26.15
CA ILE A 177 -18.41 3.03 26.78
C ILE A 177 -18.83 4.24 25.92
N VAL A 178 -19.36 5.29 26.56
CA VAL A 178 -19.61 6.58 25.91
C VAL A 178 -18.49 7.55 26.26
N TYR A 179 -17.81 8.07 25.24
CA TYR A 179 -16.75 9.06 25.37
C TYR A 179 -16.91 10.13 24.29
N GLU A 180 -16.99 11.41 24.68
CA GLU A 180 -17.13 12.57 23.77
C GLU A 180 -18.20 12.37 22.68
N ASN A 181 -19.44 12.07 23.10
CA ASN A 181 -20.59 11.81 22.21
C ASN A 181 -20.43 10.63 21.23
N ASN A 182 -19.44 9.76 21.44
CA ASN A 182 -19.23 8.55 20.66
C ASN A 182 -19.29 7.31 21.57
N ARG A 183 -19.71 6.19 20.99
CA ARG A 183 -19.76 4.87 21.61
C ARG A 183 -18.57 4.03 21.16
N TYR A 184 -17.97 3.32 22.10
CA TYR A 184 -16.84 2.42 21.90
C TYR A 184 -17.10 1.09 22.61
N LEU A 185 -16.67 -0.02 22.01
CA LEU A 185 -16.50 -1.27 22.74
C LEU A 185 -15.33 -1.13 23.70
N ASP A 186 -15.50 -1.57 24.94
CA ASP A 186 -14.46 -1.51 25.98
C ASP A 186 -13.31 -2.50 25.67
N PRO A 187 -12.08 -2.03 25.35
CA PRO A 187 -10.97 -2.91 25.02
C PRO A 187 -10.51 -3.78 26.21
N GLY A 188 -10.85 -3.40 27.44
CA GLY A 188 -10.48 -4.14 28.65
C GLY A 188 -11.37 -5.32 28.98
N LEU A 189 -12.51 -5.50 28.30
CA LEU A 189 -13.42 -6.61 28.54
C LEU A 189 -13.01 -7.87 27.76
N PRO A 190 -12.82 -9.03 28.43
CA PRO A 190 -12.53 -10.29 27.74
C PRO A 190 -13.60 -10.71 26.70
N ALA A 191 -14.86 -10.37 26.96
CA ALA A 191 -15.96 -10.64 26.05
C ALA A 191 -15.85 -9.83 24.75
N VAL A 192 -15.37 -8.58 24.80
CA VAL A 192 -15.12 -7.76 23.62
C VAL A 192 -13.97 -8.33 22.78
N LYS A 193 -12.86 -8.75 23.42
CA LYS A 193 -11.75 -9.43 22.74
C LYS A 193 -12.23 -10.69 22.02
N THR A 194 -13.05 -11.50 22.70
CA THR A 194 -13.67 -12.71 22.12
C THR A 194 -14.56 -12.38 20.92
N HIS A 195 -15.42 -11.36 21.03
CA HIS A 195 -16.28 -10.93 19.93
C HIS A 195 -15.46 -10.49 18.70
N LEU A 196 -14.37 -9.74 18.88
CA LEU A 196 -13.50 -9.33 17.77
C LEU A 196 -12.85 -10.54 17.08
N ARG A 197 -12.38 -11.51 17.86
CA ARG A 197 -11.84 -12.77 17.34
C ARG A 197 -12.90 -13.54 16.53
N GLU A 198 -14.13 -13.62 17.03
CA GLU A 198 -15.24 -14.30 16.33
C GLU A 198 -15.59 -13.59 15.02
N VAL A 199 -15.59 -12.25 15.00
CA VAL A 199 -15.78 -11.47 13.76
C VAL A 199 -14.69 -11.76 12.74
N VAL A 200 -13.41 -11.78 13.14
CA VAL A 200 -12.31 -12.14 12.24
C VAL A 200 -12.43 -13.60 11.76
N THR A 201 -12.85 -14.50 12.65
CA THR A 201 -13.09 -15.90 12.32
C THR A 201 -14.20 -16.06 11.28
N GLU A 202 -15.31 -15.35 11.43
CA GLU A 202 -16.42 -15.35 10.47
C GLU A 202 -15.96 -14.87 9.10
N ILE A 203 -15.16 -13.80 9.04
CA ILE A 203 -14.62 -13.29 7.78
C ILE A 203 -13.73 -14.34 7.09
N ILE A 204 -12.76 -14.93 7.79
CA ILE A 204 -11.81 -15.88 7.19
C ILE A 204 -12.50 -17.18 6.77
N HIS A 205 -13.50 -17.66 7.52
CA HIS A 205 -14.25 -18.87 7.16
C HIS A 205 -15.15 -18.67 5.93
N ASN A 206 -15.78 -17.50 5.82
CA ASN A 206 -16.81 -17.27 4.80
C ASN A 206 -16.27 -16.60 3.54
N TYR A 207 -15.10 -15.95 3.61
CA TYR A 207 -14.55 -15.15 2.52
C TYR A 207 -13.08 -15.48 2.25
N ASN A 208 -12.74 -15.62 0.97
CA ASN A 208 -11.36 -15.81 0.51
C ASN A 208 -10.58 -14.48 0.51
N VAL A 209 -10.49 -13.84 1.68
CA VAL A 209 -9.70 -12.61 1.85
C VAL A 209 -8.21 -12.94 1.80
N ASP A 210 -7.41 -12.00 1.30
CA ASP A 210 -5.95 -12.14 1.24
C ASP A 210 -5.27 -11.60 2.51
N GLY A 211 -6.00 -10.79 3.28
CA GLY A 211 -5.52 -10.23 4.53
C GLY A 211 -6.62 -9.68 5.44
N ILE A 212 -6.26 -9.51 6.71
CA ILE A 212 -6.96 -8.76 7.74
C ILE A 212 -6.14 -7.52 8.05
N HIS A 213 -6.79 -6.37 8.08
CA HIS A 213 -6.16 -5.07 8.30
C HIS A 213 -6.87 -4.30 9.41
N PHE A 214 -6.12 -3.74 10.35
CA PHE A 214 -6.62 -2.76 11.31
C PHE A 214 -5.96 -1.39 11.07
N ASP A 215 -6.68 -0.31 11.37
CA ASP A 215 -6.16 1.06 11.31
C ASP A 215 -5.68 1.54 12.69
N ASP A 216 -5.68 2.86 12.91
CA ASP A 216 -5.04 3.54 14.04
C ASP A 216 -5.97 3.77 15.25
N TYR A 217 -7.22 3.28 15.21
CA TYR A 217 -8.18 3.53 16.27
C TYR A 217 -8.17 2.41 17.32
N PHE A 218 -7.51 2.69 18.45
CA PHE A 218 -7.50 1.85 19.64
C PHE A 218 -8.36 2.50 20.74
N TYR A 219 -7.76 2.97 21.83
CA TYR A 219 -8.47 3.91 22.72
C TYR A 219 -8.65 5.26 22.02
N PRO A 220 -9.73 6.02 22.30
CA PRO A 220 -9.92 7.32 21.67
C PRO A 220 -8.89 8.34 22.17
N ALA A 221 -8.58 9.32 21.32
CA ALA A 221 -7.75 10.44 21.70
C ALA A 221 -8.28 11.13 22.97
N GLY A 222 -7.38 11.46 23.90
CA GLY A 222 -7.74 12.05 25.20
C GLY A 222 -8.05 11.04 26.31
N ALA A 223 -8.29 9.75 25.99
CA ALA A 223 -8.47 8.70 27.00
C ALA A 223 -7.24 8.54 27.91
N LYS A 224 -6.04 8.71 27.34
CA LYS A 224 -4.79 8.82 28.11
C LYS A 224 -4.67 10.22 28.70
N SER A 225 -4.93 10.33 30.00
CA SER A 225 -4.95 11.60 30.71
C SER A 225 -4.40 11.47 32.13
N ALA A 226 -3.45 12.34 32.49
CA ALA A 226 -2.92 12.42 33.84
C ALA A 226 -3.89 13.11 34.82
N THR A 227 -4.77 13.98 34.33
CA THR A 227 -5.71 14.77 35.16
C THR A 227 -7.09 14.12 35.27
N ASN A 228 -7.45 13.27 34.31
CA ASN A 228 -8.69 12.51 34.31
C ASN A 228 -8.45 11.07 33.81
N PRO A 229 -7.71 10.24 34.57
CA PRO A 229 -7.28 8.91 34.11
C PRO A 229 -8.44 7.98 33.75
N PHE A 230 -9.60 8.14 34.39
CA PHE A 230 -10.81 7.38 34.12
C PHE A 230 -11.85 8.16 33.31
N GLY A 231 -11.44 9.19 32.56
CA GLY A 231 -12.35 9.93 31.67
C GLY A 231 -13.00 9.07 30.58
N PHE A 232 -12.30 8.01 30.14
CA PHE A 232 -12.85 6.97 29.26
C PHE A 232 -13.83 6.03 29.98
N ASN A 233 -14.03 6.15 31.30
CA ASN A 233 -15.03 5.41 32.07
C ASN A 233 -14.91 3.87 32.03
N ASP A 234 -13.68 3.35 32.01
CA ASP A 234 -13.34 1.92 32.10
C ASP A 234 -12.93 1.48 33.51
N GLN A 235 -13.21 2.30 34.53
CA GLN A 235 -12.81 2.06 35.92
C GLN A 235 -13.34 0.73 36.48
N ALA A 236 -14.59 0.38 36.17
CA ALA A 236 -15.20 -0.87 36.64
C ALA A 236 -14.52 -2.09 36.01
N THR A 237 -14.23 -2.02 34.72
CA THR A 237 -13.48 -3.02 33.97
C THR A 237 -12.07 -3.16 34.52
N TYR A 238 -11.36 -2.05 34.74
CA TYR A 238 -10.03 -2.03 35.35
C TYR A 238 -10.03 -2.62 36.78
N ASN A 239 -11.03 -2.30 37.61
CA ASN A 239 -11.11 -2.87 38.96
C ASN A 239 -11.26 -4.40 38.95
N THR A 240 -11.89 -4.93 37.91
CA THR A 240 -12.15 -6.36 37.76
C THR A 240 -10.97 -7.10 37.11
N TYR A 241 -10.40 -6.53 36.04
CA TYR A 241 -9.43 -7.20 35.17
C TYR A 241 -8.03 -6.56 35.21
N GLY A 242 -7.82 -5.53 36.02
CA GLY A 242 -6.57 -4.77 36.10
C GLY A 242 -5.37 -5.59 36.58
N GLY A 243 -5.63 -6.62 37.40
CA GLY A 243 -4.60 -7.56 37.85
C GLY A 243 -3.41 -6.91 38.58
N GLY A 244 -3.62 -5.75 39.20
CA GLY A 244 -2.57 -4.99 39.90
C GLY A 244 -1.60 -4.21 38.99
N LYS A 245 -1.79 -4.23 37.67
CA LYS A 245 -1.05 -3.36 36.74
C LYS A 245 -1.42 -1.90 36.98
N ASN A 246 -0.53 -0.98 36.69
CA ASN A 246 -0.90 0.43 36.54
C ASN A 246 -1.90 0.58 35.38
N LEU A 247 -2.83 1.55 35.46
CA LEU A 247 -3.89 1.76 34.47
C LEU A 247 -3.36 1.87 33.03
N ASP A 248 -2.32 2.66 32.79
CA ASP A 248 -1.78 2.84 31.44
C ASP A 248 -1.18 1.54 30.90
N ALA A 249 -0.42 0.83 31.74
CA ALA A 249 0.15 -0.47 31.41
C ALA A 249 -0.92 -1.55 31.20
N TRP A 250 -2.07 -1.44 31.89
CA TRP A 250 -3.21 -2.33 31.67
C TRP A 250 -3.91 -2.04 30.35
N ARG A 251 -4.14 -0.77 30.01
CA ARG A 251 -4.75 -0.38 28.73
C ARG A 251 -3.88 -0.77 27.53
N GLU A 252 -2.56 -0.59 27.64
CA GLU A 252 -1.59 -1.04 26.65
C GLU A 252 -1.60 -2.57 26.51
N ALA A 253 -1.55 -3.30 27.62
CA ALA A 253 -1.66 -4.76 27.60
C ALA A 253 -2.96 -5.25 26.94
N ASN A 254 -4.08 -4.55 27.14
CA ASN A 254 -5.35 -4.90 26.47
C ASN A 254 -5.27 -4.78 24.95
N VAL A 255 -4.56 -3.77 24.43
CA VAL A 255 -4.34 -3.60 23.00
C VAL A 255 -3.37 -4.67 22.49
N ASP A 256 -2.25 -4.89 23.17
CA ASP A 256 -1.25 -5.88 22.79
C ASP A 256 -1.82 -7.31 22.77
N GLU A 257 -2.63 -7.66 23.77
CA GLU A 257 -3.35 -8.93 23.83
C GLU A 257 -4.32 -9.09 22.65
N MET A 258 -5.03 -8.02 22.26
CA MET A 258 -5.90 -8.06 21.08
C MET A 258 -5.08 -8.28 19.80
N VAL A 259 -3.99 -7.55 19.62
CA VAL A 259 -3.11 -7.68 18.45
C VAL A 259 -2.55 -9.11 18.35
N GLN A 260 -2.08 -9.66 19.47
CA GLN A 260 -1.56 -11.02 19.52
C GLN A 260 -2.65 -12.08 19.28
N ASP A 261 -3.81 -11.98 19.92
CA ASP A 261 -4.90 -12.97 19.78
C ASP A 261 -5.45 -12.99 18.35
N ILE A 262 -5.64 -11.82 17.73
CA ILE A 262 -6.06 -11.75 16.33
C ILE A 262 -4.98 -12.32 15.42
N GLY A 263 -3.71 -11.95 15.58
CA GLY A 263 -2.61 -12.50 14.79
C GLY A 263 -2.57 -14.03 14.86
N ASN A 264 -2.60 -14.59 16.07
CA ASN A 264 -2.63 -16.04 16.29
C ASN A 264 -3.85 -16.69 15.65
N THR A 265 -5.03 -16.08 15.80
CA THR A 265 -6.28 -16.57 15.19
C THR A 265 -6.17 -16.63 13.68
N VAL A 266 -5.76 -15.52 13.03
CA VAL A 266 -5.59 -15.45 11.57
C VAL A 266 -4.66 -16.57 11.08
N LYS A 267 -3.49 -16.74 11.71
CA LYS A 267 -2.53 -17.77 11.33
C LYS A 267 -3.04 -19.19 11.55
N SER A 268 -3.80 -19.43 12.62
CA SER A 268 -4.37 -20.74 12.92
C SER A 268 -5.47 -21.17 11.94
N LEU A 269 -6.26 -20.21 11.45
CA LEU A 269 -7.34 -20.46 10.51
C LEU A 269 -6.85 -20.61 9.08
N ASN A 270 -5.98 -19.68 8.64
CA ASN A 270 -5.41 -19.72 7.31
C ASN A 270 -4.06 -18.98 7.27
N PRO A 271 -2.91 -19.70 7.24
CA PRO A 271 -1.59 -19.06 7.25
C PRO A 271 -1.32 -18.18 6.02
N LYS A 272 -2.10 -18.32 4.95
CA LYS A 272 -2.01 -17.49 3.73
C LYS A 272 -2.55 -16.07 3.91
N VAL A 273 -3.49 -15.88 4.82
CA VAL A 273 -4.11 -14.58 5.09
C VAL A 273 -3.10 -13.73 5.84
N LEU A 274 -2.77 -12.55 5.33
CA LEU A 274 -1.89 -11.61 6.04
C LEU A 274 -2.62 -10.92 7.18
N TYR A 275 -1.88 -10.52 8.20
CA TYR A 275 -2.36 -9.66 9.28
C TYR A 275 -1.48 -8.42 9.37
N GLY A 276 -2.07 -7.24 9.19
CA GLY A 276 -1.33 -5.99 9.29
C GLY A 276 -2.11 -4.87 9.95
N ILE A 277 -1.37 -3.92 10.50
CA ILE A 277 -1.93 -2.79 11.24
C ILE A 277 -1.34 -1.49 10.73
N SER A 278 -2.17 -0.45 10.60
CA SER A 278 -1.79 0.91 10.22
C SER A 278 -1.87 1.85 11.44
N PRO A 279 -0.83 1.90 12.29
CA PRO A 279 -0.81 2.81 13.44
C PRO A 279 -0.53 4.26 12.99
N GLN A 280 -0.65 5.19 13.94
CA GLN A 280 -0.19 6.56 13.70
C GLN A 280 1.29 6.60 13.30
N GLY A 281 1.66 7.52 12.40
CA GLY A 281 2.99 7.51 11.79
C GLY A 281 4.16 7.72 12.76
N LYS A 282 3.96 8.47 13.84
CA LYS A 282 4.97 8.65 14.90
C LYS A 282 4.64 7.73 16.08
N GLN A 283 5.63 6.97 16.56
CA GLN A 283 5.45 6.05 17.69
C GLN A 283 4.88 6.76 18.92
N GLU A 284 5.37 7.97 19.24
CA GLU A 284 4.86 8.74 20.37
C GLU A 284 3.37 9.10 20.24
N ASN A 285 2.88 9.34 19.02
CA ASN A 285 1.47 9.60 18.77
C ASN A 285 0.66 8.31 18.92
N SER A 286 1.17 7.19 18.41
CA SER A 286 0.56 5.85 18.58
C SER A 286 0.39 5.51 20.07
N MET A 287 1.40 5.83 20.90
CA MET A 287 1.35 5.62 22.35
C MET A 287 0.34 6.51 23.10
N THR A 288 -0.24 7.54 22.47
CA THR A 288 -1.33 8.33 23.06
C THR A 288 -2.66 7.57 23.11
N VAL A 289 -2.80 6.56 22.26
CA VAL A 289 -3.98 5.67 22.18
C VAL A 289 -3.67 4.25 22.64
N TYR A 290 -2.56 4.08 23.37
CA TYR A 290 -2.07 2.80 23.91
C TYR A 290 -1.70 1.76 22.85
N ALA A 291 -1.28 2.21 21.67
CA ALA A 291 -0.87 1.36 20.57
C ALA A 291 0.66 1.29 20.46
N ASP A 292 1.28 0.30 21.11
CA ASP A 292 2.73 0.09 21.05
C ASP A 292 3.18 -0.69 19.80
N ALA A 293 3.15 0.00 18.67
CA ALA A 293 3.55 -0.56 17.39
C ALA A 293 5.03 -1.00 17.35
N GLN A 294 5.91 -0.41 18.16
CA GLN A 294 7.30 -0.85 18.27
C GLN A 294 7.39 -2.24 18.92
N SER A 295 6.66 -2.47 20.00
CA SER A 295 6.56 -3.78 20.66
C SER A 295 6.02 -4.85 19.70
N TRP A 296 5.01 -4.51 18.89
CA TRP A 296 4.45 -5.44 17.90
C TRP A 296 5.47 -5.87 16.84
N LEU A 297 6.36 -4.96 16.41
CA LEU A 297 7.46 -5.29 15.50
C LEU A 297 8.53 -6.17 16.18
N GLN A 298 8.92 -5.83 17.42
CA GLN A 298 9.91 -6.60 18.18
C GLN A 298 9.46 -8.04 18.42
N GLN A 299 8.17 -8.23 18.70
CA GLN A 299 7.55 -9.54 18.92
C GLN A 299 7.03 -10.19 17.63
N ARG A 300 7.08 -9.49 16.48
CA ARG A 300 6.56 -9.91 15.17
C ARG A 300 5.10 -10.37 15.22
N LEU A 301 4.25 -9.57 15.89
CA LEU A 301 2.82 -9.87 16.05
C LEU A 301 2.00 -9.63 14.77
N VAL A 302 2.58 -8.96 13.77
CA VAL A 302 1.96 -8.64 12.48
C VAL A 302 2.85 -9.10 11.33
N ASP A 303 2.25 -9.45 10.19
CA ASP A 303 2.97 -9.79 8.96
C ASP A 303 3.46 -8.53 8.22
N TYR A 304 2.85 -7.37 8.46
CA TYR A 304 3.32 -6.07 8.00
C TYR A 304 2.82 -4.94 8.89
N LEU A 305 3.56 -3.83 8.93
CA LEU A 305 3.13 -2.60 9.59
C LEU A 305 3.02 -1.46 8.57
N ALA A 306 1.93 -0.70 8.63
CA ALA A 306 1.64 0.38 7.69
C ALA A 306 1.54 1.75 8.38
N PRO A 307 2.63 2.30 8.96
CA PRO A 307 2.56 3.55 9.71
C PRO A 307 2.06 4.71 8.83
N GLN A 308 1.12 5.50 9.37
CA GLN A 308 0.50 6.63 8.66
C GLN A 308 1.41 7.86 8.61
N ILE A 309 2.40 7.86 7.71
CA ILE A 309 3.37 8.95 7.56
C ILE A 309 2.79 10.05 6.66
N TYR A 310 1.77 10.74 7.16
CA TYR A 310 1.03 11.77 6.41
C TYR A 310 1.64 13.16 6.54
N TRP A 311 2.95 13.25 6.47
CA TRP A 311 3.72 14.49 6.46
C TRP A 311 4.71 14.42 5.30
N GLN A 312 4.98 15.55 4.66
CA GLN A 312 5.92 15.61 3.54
C GLN A 312 7.38 15.44 4.01
N ILE A 313 8.28 15.17 3.08
CA ILE A 313 9.72 15.26 3.30
C ILE A 313 10.09 16.69 3.76
N GLY A 314 10.87 16.78 4.83
CA GLY A 314 11.28 18.03 5.45
C GLY A 314 10.24 18.68 6.36
N HIS A 315 9.13 18.00 6.69
CA HIS A 315 8.14 18.54 7.64
C HIS A 315 8.79 18.84 9.01
N PRO A 316 8.60 20.04 9.60
CA PRO A 316 9.42 20.51 10.71
C PRO A 316 9.32 19.69 12.01
N THR A 317 8.18 19.02 12.25
CA THR A 317 7.93 18.25 13.49
C THR A 317 7.73 16.75 13.26
N ALA A 318 7.68 16.33 11.99
CA ALA A 318 7.27 14.99 11.59
C ALA A 318 7.75 14.66 10.17
N ASP A 319 9.00 14.97 9.85
CA ASP A 319 9.60 14.74 8.53
C ASP A 319 9.42 13.29 8.06
N PHE A 320 8.83 13.10 6.87
CA PHE A 320 8.64 11.79 6.25
C PHE A 320 9.90 10.94 6.27
N ALA A 321 11.05 11.53 5.90
CA ALA A 321 12.30 10.81 5.78
C ALA A 321 12.80 10.29 7.13
N THR A 322 12.71 11.15 8.16
CA THR A 322 13.06 10.80 9.54
C THR A 322 12.15 9.70 10.10
N VAL A 323 10.83 9.83 9.91
CA VAL A 323 9.85 8.85 10.42
C VAL A 323 10.00 7.50 9.70
N LEU A 324 10.17 7.51 8.38
CA LEU A 324 10.37 6.29 7.61
C LEU A 324 11.67 5.57 8.00
N SER A 325 12.76 6.33 8.22
CA SER A 325 14.04 5.79 8.68
C SER A 325 13.89 5.09 10.04
N TYR A 326 13.14 5.68 10.97
CA TYR A 326 12.83 5.07 12.27
C TYR A 326 12.13 3.72 12.11
N TRP A 327 11.08 3.63 11.29
CA TRP A 327 10.38 2.37 11.09
C TRP A 327 11.23 1.32 10.37
N ASN A 328 12.03 1.73 9.37
CA ASN A 328 12.96 0.82 8.71
C ASN A 328 13.96 0.21 9.70
N ALA A 329 14.52 1.02 10.62
CA ALA A 329 15.48 0.57 11.63
C ALA A 329 14.86 -0.35 12.69
N ASN A 330 13.57 -0.16 13.00
CA ASN A 330 12.84 -0.95 14.00
C ASN A 330 12.01 -2.11 13.41
N ALA A 331 12.08 -2.32 12.09
CA ALA A 331 11.24 -3.28 11.37
C ALA A 331 11.38 -4.73 11.87
N ASN A 332 12.55 -5.11 12.39
CA ASN A 332 12.81 -6.45 12.94
C ASN A 332 12.42 -7.62 12.00
N GLY A 333 12.57 -7.43 10.68
CA GLY A 333 12.20 -8.40 9.65
C GLY A 333 10.72 -8.39 9.26
N VAL A 334 9.89 -7.54 9.88
CA VAL A 334 8.51 -7.27 9.45
C VAL A 334 8.52 -6.18 8.37
N PRO A 335 7.94 -6.42 7.19
CA PRO A 335 7.79 -5.42 6.15
C PRO A 335 7.07 -4.13 6.62
N ILE A 336 7.65 -2.98 6.27
CA ILE A 336 7.06 -1.65 6.48
C ILE A 336 6.41 -1.17 5.19
N ILE A 337 5.17 -0.70 5.27
CA ILE A 337 4.35 -0.23 4.14
C ILE A 337 3.79 1.16 4.46
N PRO A 338 4.58 2.24 4.39
CA PRO A 338 4.15 3.56 4.86
C PRO A 338 2.88 4.05 4.16
N GLY A 339 2.04 4.73 4.93
CA GLY A 339 0.87 5.43 4.44
C GLY A 339 1.25 6.74 3.74
N ILE A 340 0.70 6.96 2.55
CA ILE A 340 0.89 8.14 1.69
C ILE A 340 -0.39 8.97 1.65
N ALA A 341 -0.29 10.26 1.92
CA ALA A 341 -1.44 11.15 2.11
C ALA A 341 -1.99 11.72 0.79
N ALA A 342 -2.52 10.85 -0.08
CA ALA A 342 -3.16 11.25 -1.34
C ALA A 342 -4.23 12.34 -1.13
N TYR A 343 -4.94 12.31 0.00
CA TYR A 343 -5.99 13.28 0.34
C TYR A 343 -5.51 14.73 0.46
N LYS A 344 -4.21 14.96 0.65
CA LYS A 344 -3.61 16.28 0.73
C LYS A 344 -3.27 16.87 -0.64
N PHE A 345 -3.32 16.07 -1.70
CA PHE A 345 -3.04 16.54 -3.05
C PHE A 345 -4.07 17.56 -3.53
N GLY A 346 -3.59 18.74 -3.94
CA GLY A 346 -4.44 19.82 -4.44
C GLY A 346 -5.23 20.58 -3.37
N ASP A 347 -5.05 20.25 -2.09
CA ASP A 347 -5.60 21.01 -0.98
C ASP A 347 -4.67 22.20 -0.66
N PRO A 348 -5.15 23.45 -0.74
CA PRO A 348 -4.35 24.64 -0.47
C PRO A 348 -3.75 24.72 0.95
N THR A 349 -4.31 23.98 1.91
CA THR A 349 -3.77 23.88 3.27
C THR A 349 -2.50 23.03 3.35
N TYR A 350 -2.22 22.23 2.32
CA TYR A 350 -1.06 21.33 2.22
C TYR A 350 -0.24 21.58 0.94
N PRO A 351 0.30 22.79 0.74
CA PRO A 351 0.93 23.18 -0.53
C PRO A 351 2.19 22.37 -0.89
N ALA A 352 2.78 21.65 0.06
CA ALA A 352 3.94 20.79 -0.19
C ALA A 352 3.60 19.51 -0.98
N TYR A 353 2.34 19.07 -0.98
CA TYR A 353 1.90 17.82 -1.63
C TYR A 353 1.73 18.01 -3.13
N THR A 354 2.86 18.04 -3.82
CA THR A 354 2.96 18.10 -5.27
C THR A 354 3.13 16.71 -5.87
N LEU A 355 3.01 16.58 -7.20
CA LEU A 355 3.31 15.32 -7.90
C LEU A 355 4.74 14.84 -7.61
N SER A 356 5.71 15.76 -7.65
CA SER A 356 7.11 15.46 -7.37
C SER A 356 7.33 15.04 -5.92
N GLU A 357 6.57 15.59 -4.97
CA GLU A 357 6.66 15.17 -3.57
C GLU A 357 6.30 13.70 -3.41
N PHE A 358 5.18 13.24 -4.00
CA PHE A 358 4.84 11.82 -3.96
C PHE A 358 5.89 10.94 -4.65
N LEU A 359 6.47 11.38 -5.77
CA LEU A 359 7.57 10.63 -6.38
C LEU A 359 8.77 10.53 -5.44
N ASN A 360 9.10 11.58 -4.70
CA ASN A 360 10.20 11.60 -3.74
C ASN A 360 9.92 10.66 -2.56
N GLU A 361 8.72 10.68 -1.98
CA GLU A 361 8.30 9.78 -0.90
C GLU A 361 8.39 8.29 -1.32
N ILE A 362 7.87 7.96 -2.51
CA ILE A 362 7.92 6.60 -3.05
C ILE A 362 9.36 6.19 -3.39
N SER A 363 10.18 7.10 -3.93
CA SER A 363 11.59 6.83 -4.25
C SER A 363 12.42 6.61 -2.98
N LEU A 364 12.13 7.37 -1.92
CA LEU A 364 12.75 7.17 -0.62
C LEU A 364 12.31 5.84 0.02
N SER A 365 11.02 5.49 -0.09
CA SER A 365 10.52 4.18 0.34
C SER A 365 11.26 3.04 -0.35
N ARG A 366 11.51 3.16 -1.66
CA ARG A 366 12.30 2.19 -2.44
C ARG A 366 13.78 2.11 -2.03
N SER A 367 14.33 3.07 -1.30
CA SER A 367 15.75 3.05 -0.92
C SER A 367 16.01 2.22 0.36
N TYR A 368 14.97 1.94 1.14
CA TYR A 368 15.06 1.20 2.39
C TYR A 368 14.79 -0.29 2.22
N ALA A 369 15.59 -1.13 2.88
CA ALA A 369 15.52 -2.59 2.73
C ALA A 369 14.27 -3.21 3.37
N SER A 370 13.80 -2.66 4.49
CA SER A 370 12.62 -3.17 5.20
C SER A 370 11.30 -2.65 4.63
N VAL A 371 11.35 -1.70 3.69
CA VAL A 371 10.16 -1.07 3.11
C VAL A 371 9.76 -1.84 1.85
N ALA A 372 8.61 -2.51 1.90
CA ALA A 372 8.18 -3.44 0.84
C ALA A 372 7.07 -2.88 -0.06
N GLY A 373 6.67 -1.62 0.12
CA GLY A 373 5.56 -1.04 -0.61
C GLY A 373 5.07 0.27 -0.01
N ASN A 374 3.86 0.69 -0.39
CA ASN A 374 3.20 1.89 0.10
C ASN A 374 1.67 1.70 0.09
N CYS A 375 0.98 2.38 1.01
CA CYS A 375 -0.49 2.40 1.08
C CYS A 375 -0.99 3.84 0.85
N TRP A 376 -1.87 4.07 -0.12
CA TRP A 376 -2.36 5.42 -0.45
C TRP A 376 -3.69 5.72 0.24
N PHE A 377 -3.70 6.74 1.10
CA PHE A 377 -4.90 7.24 1.77
C PHE A 377 -5.40 8.51 1.06
N ARG A 378 -6.50 8.44 0.30
CA ARG A 378 -7.41 7.30 0.07
C ARG A 378 -7.93 7.32 -1.36
N VAL A 379 -8.63 6.25 -1.76
CA VAL A 379 -9.01 5.95 -3.15
C VAL A 379 -9.55 7.15 -3.94
N ALA A 380 -10.53 7.90 -3.41
CA ALA A 380 -11.15 8.99 -4.14
C ALA A 380 -10.15 10.07 -4.59
N HIS A 381 -9.08 10.30 -3.82
CA HIS A 381 -8.07 11.30 -4.13
C HIS A 381 -7.01 10.79 -5.11
N ILE A 382 -6.76 9.47 -5.12
CA ILE A 382 -5.89 8.82 -6.14
C ILE A 382 -6.45 9.08 -7.55
N PHE A 383 -7.77 9.13 -7.68
CA PHE A 383 -8.47 9.33 -8.95
C PHE A 383 -8.52 10.79 -9.43
N ASN A 384 -7.90 11.73 -8.71
CA ASN A 384 -7.65 13.06 -9.27
C ASN A 384 -6.91 12.92 -10.62
N PRO A 385 -7.39 13.48 -11.74
CA PRO A 385 -6.82 13.22 -13.07
C PRO A 385 -5.33 13.50 -13.22
N ALA A 386 -4.83 14.53 -12.54
CA ALA A 386 -3.40 14.86 -12.56
C ALA A 386 -2.58 13.84 -11.78
N LEU A 387 -3.05 13.44 -10.59
CA LEU A 387 -2.38 12.44 -9.76
C LEU A 387 -2.43 11.05 -10.38
N SER A 388 -3.60 10.60 -10.86
CA SER A 388 -3.77 9.29 -11.48
C SER A 388 -2.91 9.14 -12.74
N SER A 389 -2.89 10.16 -13.61
CA SER A 389 -2.01 10.17 -14.79
C SER A 389 -0.54 10.11 -14.40
N TYR A 390 -0.14 10.82 -13.34
CA TYR A 390 1.25 10.80 -12.87
C TYR A 390 1.63 9.47 -12.20
N ILE A 391 0.70 8.85 -11.46
CA ILE A 391 0.90 7.52 -10.90
C ILE A 391 1.12 6.50 -12.04
N ALA A 392 0.23 6.48 -13.03
CA ALA A 392 0.33 5.54 -14.15
C ALA A 392 1.53 5.81 -15.07
N GLY A 393 1.88 7.09 -15.29
CA GLY A 393 2.96 7.49 -16.19
C GLY A 393 4.34 7.40 -15.56
N THR A 394 4.45 7.63 -14.25
CA THR A 394 5.73 7.87 -13.58
C THR A 394 5.94 6.95 -12.37
N ILE A 395 5.06 6.99 -11.37
CA ILE A 395 5.32 6.33 -10.07
C ILE A 395 5.21 4.80 -10.16
N TYR A 396 4.12 4.31 -10.76
CA TYR A 396 3.78 2.89 -10.95
C TYR A 396 3.64 2.56 -12.44
N HIS A 397 4.58 3.05 -13.26
CA HIS A 397 4.58 2.81 -14.70
C HIS A 397 4.54 1.32 -15.09
N TYR A 398 5.31 0.50 -14.37
CA TYR A 398 5.35 -0.94 -14.55
C TYR A 398 4.49 -1.66 -13.53
N LYS A 399 4.01 -2.86 -13.88
CA LYS A 399 3.28 -3.74 -12.96
C LYS A 399 4.18 -4.20 -11.82
N SER A 400 3.60 -4.78 -10.78
CA SER A 400 4.37 -5.38 -9.69
C SER A 400 3.59 -6.52 -9.05
N LEU A 401 4.28 -7.62 -8.78
CA LEU A 401 3.75 -8.66 -7.91
C LEU A 401 3.75 -8.16 -6.47
N VAL A 402 2.78 -8.61 -5.69
CA VAL A 402 2.82 -8.45 -4.23
C VAL A 402 4.06 -9.17 -3.70
N PRO A 403 4.89 -8.54 -2.83
CA PRO A 403 6.05 -9.21 -2.24
C PRO A 403 5.66 -10.47 -1.48
N LYS A 404 6.57 -11.46 -1.41
CA LYS A 404 6.38 -12.58 -0.49
C LYS A 404 6.49 -12.03 0.93
N MET A 405 5.43 -12.21 1.71
CA MET A 405 5.33 -11.77 3.09
C MET A 405 4.39 -12.69 3.86
N GLY A 406 4.45 -12.60 5.19
CA GLY A 406 3.79 -13.51 6.12
C GLY A 406 4.50 -14.85 6.26
N SER A 407 3.84 -15.79 6.93
CA SER A 407 4.42 -17.07 7.35
C SER A 407 3.93 -18.29 6.56
N ASP A 408 3.15 -18.11 5.49
CA ASP A 408 2.71 -19.25 4.68
C ASP A 408 3.89 -19.98 4.06
N SER A 409 4.03 -21.26 4.42
CA SER A 409 4.97 -22.21 3.82
C SER A 409 4.26 -23.39 3.16
N SER A 410 2.93 -23.39 3.15
CA SER A 410 2.11 -24.48 2.63
C SER A 410 1.86 -24.37 1.13
N THR A 411 1.91 -23.16 0.56
CA THR A 411 1.73 -22.94 -0.87
C THR A 411 2.94 -23.47 -1.65
N PRO A 412 2.76 -24.38 -2.62
CA PRO A 412 3.87 -24.89 -3.41
C PRO A 412 4.53 -23.81 -4.26
N VAL A 413 5.85 -23.72 -4.21
CA VAL A 413 6.65 -22.86 -5.08
C VAL A 413 6.67 -23.44 -6.50
N PRO A 414 6.20 -22.71 -7.53
CA PRO A 414 6.28 -23.19 -8.91
C PRO A 414 7.72 -23.34 -9.40
N ALA A 415 7.94 -24.25 -10.35
CA ALA A 415 9.21 -24.34 -11.05
C ALA A 415 9.43 -23.11 -11.96
N ALA A 416 10.69 -22.80 -12.29
CA ALA A 416 10.98 -21.76 -13.27
C ALA A 416 10.43 -22.19 -14.65
N PRO A 417 9.72 -21.31 -15.37
CA PRO A 417 9.22 -21.64 -16.70
C PRO A 417 10.37 -21.76 -17.70
N GLU A 418 10.26 -22.69 -18.64
CA GLU A 418 11.15 -22.76 -19.80
C GLU A 418 10.72 -21.72 -20.83
N VAL A 419 11.59 -20.75 -21.11
CA VAL A 419 11.27 -19.61 -21.97
C VAL A 419 12.02 -19.70 -23.29
N SER A 420 11.32 -19.41 -24.38
CA SER A 420 11.86 -19.35 -25.74
C SER A 420 11.38 -18.09 -26.47
N VAL A 421 12.04 -17.75 -27.57
CA VAL A 421 11.63 -16.66 -28.47
C VAL A 421 11.25 -17.26 -29.81
N THR A 422 10.04 -16.96 -30.27
CA THR A 422 9.59 -17.26 -31.63
C THR A 422 9.23 -15.96 -32.32
N ILE A 423 10.00 -15.56 -33.33
CA ILE A 423 9.87 -14.25 -33.99
C ILE A 423 10.10 -13.10 -32.98
N LYS A 424 9.04 -12.40 -32.56
CA LYS A 424 9.05 -11.32 -31.55
C LYS A 424 8.21 -11.69 -30.32
N ALA A 425 7.78 -12.94 -30.21
CA ALA A 425 7.02 -13.43 -29.08
C ALA A 425 7.93 -14.17 -28.11
N VAL A 426 7.88 -13.80 -26.84
CA VAL A 426 8.37 -14.60 -25.71
C VAL A 426 7.28 -15.62 -25.40
N THR A 427 7.62 -16.90 -25.39
CA THR A 427 6.69 -18.00 -25.11
C THR A 427 7.26 -18.92 -24.03
N TRP A 428 6.38 -19.53 -23.25
CA TRP A 428 6.78 -20.47 -22.21
C TRP A 428 5.77 -21.59 -22.02
N ASN A 429 6.23 -22.69 -21.44
CA ASN A 429 5.41 -23.85 -21.15
C ASN A 429 4.56 -23.62 -19.90
N TYR A 430 3.43 -24.33 -19.83
CA TYR A 430 2.64 -24.41 -18.61
C TYR A 430 3.48 -25.02 -17.47
N VAL A 431 3.46 -24.36 -16.30
CA VAL A 431 4.11 -24.82 -15.06
C VAL A 431 3.04 -25.30 -14.09
N PRO A 432 3.10 -26.56 -13.60
CA PRO A 432 2.19 -27.05 -12.57
C PRO A 432 2.15 -26.15 -11.32
N ASN A 433 0.97 -26.00 -10.73
CA ASN A 433 0.68 -25.13 -9.58
C ASN A 433 0.78 -23.62 -9.83
N ALA A 434 1.25 -23.17 -11.00
CA ALA A 434 1.25 -21.75 -11.33
C ALA A 434 -0.19 -21.26 -11.58
N THR A 435 -0.59 -20.20 -10.89
CA THR A 435 -1.86 -19.50 -11.12
C THR A 435 -1.71 -18.34 -12.11
N SER A 436 -0.49 -17.81 -12.27
CA SER A 436 -0.19 -16.77 -13.25
C SER A 436 1.31 -16.71 -13.57
N TYR A 437 1.67 -15.87 -14.53
CA TYR A 437 3.04 -15.62 -14.96
C TYR A 437 3.29 -14.12 -15.03
N ALA A 438 4.45 -13.70 -14.56
CA ALA A 438 4.92 -12.33 -14.64
C ALA A 438 6.09 -12.23 -15.64
N VAL A 439 5.91 -11.40 -16.68
CA VAL A 439 6.91 -11.18 -17.72
C VAL A 439 7.66 -9.89 -17.44
N TYR A 440 8.99 -9.95 -17.44
CA TYR A 440 9.86 -8.83 -17.16
C TYR A 440 10.71 -8.50 -18.38
N GLU A 441 10.78 -7.21 -18.70
CA GLU A 441 11.74 -6.63 -19.66
C GLU A 441 12.93 -6.09 -18.88
N LEU A 442 14.16 -6.38 -19.32
CA LEU A 442 15.36 -5.83 -18.71
C LEU A 442 15.77 -4.53 -19.39
N GLU A 443 16.07 -3.52 -18.57
CA GLU A 443 16.59 -2.22 -19.00
C GLU A 443 17.92 -1.90 -18.30
N ARG A 444 19.00 -1.70 -19.07
CA ARG A 444 20.35 -1.44 -18.54
C ARG A 444 20.40 -0.06 -17.90
N ILE A 445 21.00 0.03 -16.72
CA ILE A 445 21.14 1.29 -15.98
C ILE A 445 22.41 2.00 -16.46
N GLY A 446 22.25 3.00 -17.33
CA GLY A 446 23.35 3.76 -17.90
C GLY A 446 24.41 2.85 -18.53
N LYS A 447 25.70 3.13 -18.26
CA LYS A 447 26.83 2.30 -18.70
C LYS A 447 27.22 1.19 -17.69
N SER A 448 26.34 0.82 -16.76
CA SER A 448 26.65 -0.16 -15.71
C SER A 448 26.31 -1.61 -16.08
N SER A 449 26.78 -2.56 -15.26
CA SER A 449 26.38 -3.97 -15.33
C SER A 449 25.04 -4.27 -14.65
N LYS A 450 24.30 -3.23 -14.21
CA LYS A 450 23.00 -3.41 -13.53
C LYS A 450 21.85 -3.21 -14.51
N TRP A 451 20.82 -4.04 -14.37
CA TRP A 451 19.61 -4.00 -15.19
C TRP A 451 18.37 -3.93 -14.32
N ASN A 452 17.48 -2.98 -14.57
CA ASN A 452 16.15 -2.98 -13.96
C ASN A 452 15.27 -4.04 -14.62
N ALA A 453 14.58 -4.85 -13.81
CA ALA A 453 13.53 -5.74 -14.29
C ALA A 453 12.17 -5.04 -14.23
N ASN A 454 11.66 -4.65 -15.39
CA ASN A 454 10.42 -3.92 -15.54
C ASN A 454 9.27 -4.89 -15.87
N CYS A 455 8.32 -5.09 -14.96
CA CYS A 455 7.21 -6.03 -15.17
C CYS A 455 6.21 -5.47 -16.20
N ARG A 456 6.05 -6.17 -17.32
CA ARG A 456 5.19 -5.76 -18.45
C ARG A 456 3.81 -6.41 -18.41
N GLN A 457 3.76 -7.69 -18.03
CA GLN A 457 2.54 -8.49 -18.02
C GLN A 457 2.47 -9.34 -16.76
N ILE A 458 1.28 -9.45 -16.18
CA ILE A 458 0.93 -10.43 -15.15
C ILE A 458 -0.41 -11.03 -15.57
N GLY A 459 -0.48 -12.35 -15.72
CA GLY A 459 -1.71 -13.03 -16.11
C GLY A 459 -1.50 -14.51 -16.44
N THR A 460 -2.51 -15.14 -17.03
CA THR A 460 -2.50 -16.59 -17.35
C THR A 460 -2.02 -16.91 -18.76
N SER A 461 -1.79 -15.88 -19.61
CA SER A 461 -1.23 -16.07 -20.95
C SER A 461 0.12 -16.80 -20.88
N LEU A 462 0.41 -17.63 -21.87
CA LEU A 462 1.70 -18.33 -22.05
C LEU A 462 2.59 -17.66 -23.11
N THR A 463 2.21 -16.45 -23.53
CA THR A 463 2.92 -15.67 -24.53
C THR A 463 2.88 -14.18 -24.20
N PHE A 464 3.91 -13.47 -24.66
CA PHE A 464 4.03 -12.02 -24.62
C PHE A 464 4.71 -11.51 -25.89
N GLN A 465 4.13 -10.47 -26.51
CA GLN A 465 4.75 -9.79 -27.65
C GLN A 465 5.80 -8.79 -27.14
N GLY A 466 7.07 -9.08 -27.37
CA GLY A 466 8.19 -8.25 -26.96
C GLY A 466 8.70 -7.34 -28.07
N ASN A 467 9.62 -6.46 -27.69
CA ASN A 467 10.28 -5.52 -28.60
C ASN A 467 11.66 -6.05 -29.00
N SER A 468 12.07 -5.77 -30.24
CA SER A 468 13.45 -6.00 -30.69
C SER A 468 14.45 -5.20 -29.86
N GLY A 469 15.65 -5.75 -29.68
CA GLY A 469 16.72 -5.15 -28.89
C GLY A 469 16.54 -5.25 -27.37
N LYS A 470 15.63 -6.10 -26.89
CA LYS A 470 15.31 -6.23 -25.46
C LYS A 470 15.51 -7.65 -24.94
N ASN A 471 15.82 -7.74 -23.65
CA ASN A 471 15.96 -9.01 -22.93
C ASN A 471 14.75 -9.23 -22.05
N TYR A 472 14.30 -10.48 -21.94
CA TYR A 472 13.11 -10.87 -21.20
C TYR A 472 13.35 -12.10 -20.34
N PHE A 473 12.65 -12.18 -19.21
CA PHE A 473 12.49 -13.40 -18.43
C PHE A 473 11.06 -13.50 -17.90
N VAL A 474 10.69 -14.69 -17.45
CA VAL A 474 9.36 -14.98 -16.91
C VAL A 474 9.49 -15.61 -15.53
N ILE A 475 8.59 -15.23 -14.62
CA ILE A 475 8.41 -15.84 -13.30
C ILE A 475 7.03 -16.51 -13.27
N ALA A 476 6.97 -17.77 -12.85
CA ALA A 476 5.72 -18.45 -12.54
C ALA A 476 5.30 -18.12 -11.09
N VAL A 477 4.00 -17.90 -10.87
CA VAL A 477 3.45 -17.38 -9.61
C VAL A 477 2.34 -18.29 -9.10
N ASN A 478 2.32 -18.55 -7.80
CA ASN A 478 1.24 -19.24 -7.09
C ASN A 478 0.92 -18.48 -5.80
N GLY A 479 -0.12 -17.64 -5.83
CA GLY A 479 -0.37 -16.68 -4.76
C GLY A 479 0.81 -15.72 -4.60
N ARG A 480 1.42 -15.67 -3.41
CA ARG A 480 2.65 -14.88 -3.15
C ARG A 480 3.95 -15.66 -3.35
N GLU A 481 3.87 -16.97 -3.62
CA GLU A 481 5.02 -17.80 -3.98
C GLU A 481 5.39 -17.65 -5.45
N LYS A 482 6.70 -17.70 -5.72
CA LYS A 482 7.28 -17.34 -7.02
C LYS A 482 8.42 -18.29 -7.36
N SER A 483 8.50 -18.70 -8.62
CA SER A 483 9.65 -19.42 -9.12
C SER A 483 10.92 -18.58 -9.07
N LEU A 484 12.08 -19.22 -9.26
CA LEU A 484 13.27 -18.51 -9.73
C LEU A 484 12.99 -17.85 -11.09
N ILE A 485 13.80 -16.86 -11.48
CA ILE A 485 13.74 -16.31 -12.84
C ILE A 485 14.06 -17.41 -13.86
N SER A 486 13.35 -17.42 -14.99
CA SER A 486 13.69 -18.28 -16.12
C SER A 486 15.07 -17.96 -16.69
N ASN A 487 15.52 -18.74 -17.68
CA ASN A 487 16.54 -18.27 -18.61
C ASN A 487 16.11 -16.93 -19.24
N ILE A 488 17.09 -16.06 -19.49
CA ILE A 488 16.87 -14.77 -20.12
C ILE A 488 16.97 -14.96 -21.62
N VAL A 489 15.98 -14.44 -22.34
CA VAL A 489 15.92 -14.49 -23.79
C VAL A 489 16.05 -13.10 -24.38
N TYR A 490 16.75 -12.99 -25.50
CA TYR A 490 16.91 -11.74 -26.24
C TYR A 490 16.08 -11.79 -27.52
N ILE A 491 15.34 -10.72 -27.79
CA ILE A 491 14.67 -10.54 -29.08
C ILE A 491 15.60 -9.65 -29.92
N PRO A 492 16.17 -10.18 -31.03
CA PRO A 492 17.03 -9.40 -31.91
C PRO A 492 16.31 -8.27 -32.65
#